data_AF-B1FBG4-F1
#
_entry.id   AF-B1FBG4-F1
#
_cell.length_a   1.000
_cell.length_b   1.000
_cell.length_c   1.000
_cell.angle_alpha   90.00
_cell.angle_beta   90.00
_cell.angle_gamma   90.00
#
_symmetry.space_group_name_H-M   'P 1'
#
loop_
_entity.id
_entity.type
_entity.pdbx_description
1 polymer ?
#
loop_
_entity_poly.entity_id
_entity_poly.type
_entity_poly.pdbx_seq_one_letter_code
_entity_poly.pdbx_strand_id
1 'polypeptide(L)'
;MDEFALYKGHRYATVVMDADTRRVLWIGEGRSREAIRPFFDWLGVERCKRIEAVAMDMNTAFDLEVQQHCPNARVVYDLYHVVAK
;
A
#
# COMPACT_ATOMS: atom_id res chain seq x y z
N MET A 1 -3.17 -2.53 0.83
CA MET A 1 -2.25 -2.05 -0.21
C MET A 1 -1.70 -3.29 -0.86
N ASP A 2 -1.98 -3.46 -2.14
CA ASP A 2 -1.68 -4.70 -2.85
C ASP A 2 -1.01 -4.35 -4.18
N GLU A 3 -0.20 -5.25 -4.70
CA GLU A 3 0.42 -5.13 -6.01
C GLU A 3 -0.14 -6.16 -7.00
N PHE A 4 -0.42 -5.72 -8.23
CA PHE A 4 -0.90 -6.60 -9.28
C PHE A 4 -0.13 -6.39 -10.59
N ALA A 5 0.04 -7.47 -11.34
CA ALA A 5 0.77 -7.43 -12.60
C ALA A 5 -0.12 -6.85 -13.71
N LEU A 6 0.37 -5.80 -14.39
CA LEU A 6 -0.30 -5.20 -15.55
C LEU A 6 -0.10 -6.02 -16.83
N TYR A 7 1.08 -6.61 -16.99
CA TYR A 7 1.48 -7.41 -18.16
C TYR A 7 2.47 -8.52 -17.74
N LYS A 8 2.65 -9.53 -18.60
CA LYS A 8 3.80 -10.44 -18.48
C LYS A 8 5.10 -9.63 -18.59
N GLY A 9 6.03 -9.85 -17.65
CA GLY A 9 7.37 -9.24 -17.69
C GLY A 9 7.61 -8.11 -16.69
N HIS A 10 7.25 -8.30 -15.42
CA HIS A 10 7.63 -7.42 -14.29
C HIS A 10 7.10 -5.97 -14.35
N ARG A 11 5.92 -5.76 -14.93
CA ARG A 11 5.19 -4.50 -14.81
C ARG A 11 4.10 -4.64 -13.75
N TYR A 12 4.23 -3.90 -12.66
CA TYR A 12 3.33 -3.93 -11.52
C TYR A 12 2.59 -2.61 -11.40
N ALA A 13 1.39 -2.65 -10.85
CA ALA A 13 0.67 -1.50 -10.32
C ALA A 13 0.34 -1.75 -8.86
N THR A 14 0.29 -0.67 -8.09
CA THR A 14 -0.15 -0.68 -6.70
C THR A 14 -1.61 -0.21 -6.64
N VAL A 15 -2.43 -0.91 -5.87
CA VAL A 15 -3.78 -0.48 -5.51
C VAL A 15 -3.89 -0.21 -4.02
N VAL A 16 -4.56 0.90 -3.69
CA VAL A 16 -4.95 1.22 -2.31
C VAL A 16 -6.46 1.25 -2.23
N MET A 17 -7.00 0.51 -1.26
CA MET A 17 -8.42 0.36 -1.04
C MET A 17 -8.76 0.65 0.41
N ASP A 18 -9.98 1.13 0.62
CA ASP A 18 -10.60 1.24 1.93
C ASP A 18 -11.03 -0.16 2.41
N ALA A 19 -10.56 -0.56 3.59
CA ALA A 19 -10.74 -1.91 4.10
C ALA A 19 -12.21 -2.23 4.45
N ASP A 20 -12.98 -1.23 4.87
CA ASP A 20 -14.37 -1.41 5.32
C ASP A 20 -15.33 -1.41 4.14
N THR A 21 -15.18 -0.44 3.24
CA THR A 21 -16.09 -0.21 2.12
C THR A 21 -15.68 -0.94 0.85
N ARG A 22 -14.46 -1.48 0.81
CA ARG A 22 -13.84 -2.10 -0.38
C ARG A 22 -13.72 -1.15 -1.57
N ARG A 23 -13.81 0.16 -1.33
CA ARG A 23 -13.69 1.17 -2.37
C ARG A 23 -12.22 1.33 -2.75
N VAL A 24 -11.95 1.33 -4.06
CA VAL A 24 -10.64 1.73 -4.57
C VAL A 24 -10.43 3.22 -4.32
N LEU A 25 -9.40 3.54 -3.53
CA LEU A 25 -9.01 4.91 -3.22
C LEU A 25 -8.00 5.43 -4.24
N TRP A 26 -7.10 4.56 -4.71
CA TRP A 26 -6.01 4.95 -5.60
C TRP A 26 -5.43 3.75 -6.36
N ILE A 27 -4.96 4.00 -7.58
CA ILE A 27 -4.18 3.08 -8.41
C ILE A 27 -3.00 3.86 -8.99
N GLY A 28 -1.80 3.28 -8.97
CA GLY A 28 -0.65 3.83 -9.68
C GLY A 28 0.32 2.77 -10.16
N GLU A 29 1.10 3.12 -11.16
CA GLU A 29 2.09 2.22 -11.76
C GLU A 29 3.33 2.11 -10.87
N GLY A 30 3.85 0.90 -10.73
CA GLY A 30 5.02 0.59 -9.94
C GLY A 30 4.69 0.14 -8.51
N ARG A 31 5.75 -0.29 -7.81
CA ARG A 31 5.73 -0.79 -6.44
C ARG A 31 6.93 -0.27 -5.60
N SER A 32 7.63 0.74 -6.11
CA SER A 32 8.75 1.39 -5.41
C SER A 32 8.24 2.47 -4.47
N ARG A 33 9.11 2.99 -3.60
CA ARG A 33 8.76 4.07 -2.68
C ARG A 33 8.29 5.32 -3.44
N GLU A 34 9.01 5.68 -4.49
CA GLU A 34 8.72 6.84 -5.34
C GLU A 34 7.39 6.68 -6.08
N ALA A 35 7.04 5.45 -6.47
CA ALA A 35 5.80 5.15 -7.17
C ALA A 35 4.56 5.33 -6.27
N ILE A 36 4.66 5.00 -4.98
CA ILE A 36 3.52 5.06 -4.05
C ILE A 36 3.45 6.37 -3.26
N ARG A 37 4.55 7.13 -3.16
CA ARG A 37 4.60 8.40 -2.44
C ARG A 37 3.51 9.41 -2.86
N PRO A 38 3.15 9.54 -4.16
CA PRO A 38 2.07 10.43 -4.58
C PRO A 38 0.72 10.13 -3.91
N PHE A 39 0.45 8.87 -3.53
CA PHE A 39 -0.75 8.52 -2.79
C PHE A 39 -0.76 9.17 -1.40
N PHE A 40 0.35 9.08 -0.66
CA PHE A 40 0.44 9.67 0.68
C PHE A 40 0.46 11.20 0.64
N ASP A 41 1.08 11.79 -0.38
CA ASP A 41 1.05 13.23 -0.61
C ASP A 41 -0.37 13.72 -0.91
N TRP A 42 -1.12 12.99 -1.76
CA TRP A 42 -2.53 13.27 -2.06
C TRP A 42 -3.44 13.07 -0.86
N LEU A 43 -3.21 12.02 -0.07
CA LEU A 43 -3.99 11.72 1.13
C LEU A 43 -3.78 12.80 2.20
N GLY A 44 -2.54 13.28 2.32
CA GLY A 44 -2.15 14.37 3.19
C GLY A 44 -1.96 13.93 4.65
N VAL A 45 -1.06 14.64 5.33
CA VAL A 45 -0.59 14.31 6.69
C VAL A 45 -1.74 14.07 7.69
N GLU A 46 -2.76 14.93 7.67
CA GLU A 46 -3.86 14.85 8.63
C GLU A 46 -4.74 13.62 8.44
N ARG A 47 -4.88 13.11 7.20
CA ARG A 47 -5.60 11.86 6.95
C ARG A 47 -4.73 10.66 7.25
N CYS A 48 -3.44 10.71 6.89
CA CYS A 48 -2.49 9.64 7.19
C CYS A 48 -2.38 9.36 8.70
N LYS A 49 -2.39 10.40 9.55
CA LYS A 49 -2.39 10.26 11.01
C LYS A 49 -3.60 9.53 11.58
N ARG A 50 -4.73 9.52 10.85
CA ARG A 50 -5.97 8.84 11.25
C ARG A 50 -6.05 7.40 10.80
N ILE A 51 -5.06 6.93 10.03
CA ILE A 51 -4.99 5.52 9.65
C ILE A 51 -4.50 4.72 10.85
N GLU A 52 -5.31 3.76 11.30
CA GLU A 52 -5.02 2.89 12.45
C GLU A 52 -4.41 1.55 12.04
N ALA A 53 -4.70 1.09 10.83
CA ALA A 53 -4.17 -0.15 10.30
C ALA A 53 -4.02 -0.08 8.77
N VAL A 54 -2.97 -0.72 8.26
CA VAL A 54 -2.79 -0.94 6.82
C VAL A 54 -2.51 -2.42 6.61
N ALA A 55 -3.45 -3.10 5.96
CA ALA A 55 -3.22 -4.44 5.43
C ALA A 55 -2.41 -4.33 4.13
N MET A 56 -1.28 -5.03 4.00
CA MET A 56 -0.44 -4.94 2.81
C MET A 56 0.36 -6.20 2.48
N ASP A 57 0.90 -6.25 1.26
CA ASP A 57 1.92 -7.21 0.87
C ASP A 57 3.24 -6.99 1.60
N MET A 58 4.06 -8.04 1.64
CA MET A 58 5.40 -8.00 2.24
C MET A 58 6.42 -7.29 1.32
N ASN A 59 6.12 -6.04 0.96
CA ASN A 59 6.98 -5.18 0.17
C ASN A 59 7.61 -4.10 1.07
N THR A 60 8.94 -4.12 1.19
CA THR A 60 9.70 -3.16 2.01
C THR A 60 9.45 -1.71 1.63
N ALA A 61 9.16 -1.41 0.36
CA ALA A 61 8.83 -0.05 -0.04
C ALA A 61 7.53 0.44 0.61
N PHE A 62 6.52 -0.43 0.70
CA PHE A 62 5.22 -0.08 1.29
C PHE A 62 5.36 0.10 2.80
N ASP A 63 6.06 -0.82 3.46
CA ASP A 63 6.31 -0.74 4.91
C ASP A 63 7.00 0.57 5.29
N LEU A 64 8.06 0.96 4.58
CA LEU A 64 8.79 2.21 4.85
C LEU A 64 7.93 3.46 4.64
N GLU A 65 7.10 3.50 3.59
CA GLU A 65 6.23 4.64 3.33
C GLU A 65 5.07 4.73 4.34
N VAL A 66 4.49 3.58 4.73
CA VAL A 66 3.44 3.56 5.76
C VAL A 66 3.99 3.95 7.11
N GLN A 67 5.16 3.46 7.51
CA GLN A 67 5.81 3.90 8.76
C GLN A 67 6.13 5.40 8.74
N GLN A 68 6.56 5.93 7.60
CA GLN A 68 6.89 7.34 7.46
C GLN A 68 5.66 8.25 7.51
N HIS A 69 4.58 7.91 6.80
CA HIS A 69 3.43 8.79 6.63
C HIS A 69 2.30 8.51 7.63
N CYS A 70 2.16 7.26 8.08
CA CYS A 70 1.09 6.79 8.96
C CYS A 70 1.68 6.20 10.26
N PRO A 71 2.32 7.00 11.13
CA PRO A 71 3.06 6.51 12.29
C PRO A 71 2.19 5.78 13.34
N ASN A 72 0.88 6.00 13.32
CA ASN A 72 -0.07 5.34 14.21
C ASN A 72 -0.61 4.02 13.64
N ALA A 73 -0.35 3.74 12.37
CA ALA A 73 -0.92 2.59 11.69
C ALA A 73 -0.17 1.30 12.06
N ARG A 74 -0.93 0.26 12.39
CA ARG A 74 -0.41 -1.10 12.47
C ARG A 74 -0.33 -1.71 11.08
N VAL A 75 0.86 -2.14 10.69
CA VAL A 75 1.06 -2.90 9.45
C VAL A 75 0.63 -4.34 9.69
N VAL A 76 -0.32 -4.82 8.89
CA VAL A 76 -0.82 -6.20 8.90
C VAL A 76 -0.43 -6.83 7.57
N TYR A 77 0.48 -7.80 7.59
CA TYR A 77 0.88 -8.50 6.37
C TYR A 77 -0.16 -9.53 5.97
N ASP A 78 -0.48 -9.60 4.68
CA ASP A 78 -1.36 -10.64 4.16
C ASP A 78 -0.68 -12.03 4.24
N LEU A 79 -1.38 -12.99 4.86
CA LEU A 79 -0.93 -14.37 5.02
C LEU A 79 -0.90 -15.14 3.70
N TYR A 80 -1.62 -14.71 2.66
CA TYR A 80 -1.54 -15.35 1.34
C TYR A 80 -0.12 -15.35 0.76
N HIS A 81 0.65 -14.30 1.03
CA HIS A 81 2.06 -14.22 0.64
C HIS A 81 3.00 -14.99 1.58
N VAL A 82 2.57 -15.30 2.80
CA VAL A 82 3.36 -16.08 3.77
C VAL A 82 3.25 -17.59 3.52
N VAL A 83 2.14 -18.04 2.94
CA VAL A 83 1.86 -19.47 2.67
C VAL A 83 2.31 -19.92 1.27
N ALA A 84 2.60 -18.98 0.36
CA ALA A 84 3.23 -19.29 -0.92
C ALA A 84 4.76 -19.51 -0.75
N LYS A 85 5.14 -20.61 -0.11
CA LYS A 85 6.51 -21.13 -0.10
C LYS A 85 6.54 -22.62 -0.38
#